data_AF-R9K5P4-F1
#
_entry.id   AF-R9K5P4-F1
#
_cell.length_a   1.000
_cell.length_b   1.000
_cell.length_c   1.000
_cell.angle_alpha   90.00
_cell.angle_beta   90.00
_cell.angle_gamma   90.00
#
_symmetry.space_group_name_H-M   'P 1'
#
loop_
_entity.id
_entity.type
_entity.pdbx_description
1 polymer ?
#
loop_
_entity_poly.entity_id
_entity_poly.type
_entity_poly.pdbx_seq_one_letter_code
_entity_poly.pdbx_strand_id
1 'polypeptide(L)'
;MEIMEAIESLKNNNELCLDNCEGECGSYKDGKCYCADALVVSALEEYIAIGTVEECREARERQRGKKPEFELNLSDYTSRFVCECGKRVIVKHDSGVMDNHYAPNYCSNCGQRFDWSDTD
;
A
#
# COMPACT_ATOMS: atom_id res chain seq x y z
N MET A 1 -16.70 2.41 23.02
CA MET A 1 -16.83 3.51 22.05
C MET A 1 -15.81 3.23 20.98
N GLU A 2 -16.28 2.79 19.82
CA GLU A 2 -15.45 2.63 18.63
C GLU A 2 -14.90 4.00 18.22
N ILE A 3 -13.68 4.07 17.64
CA ILE A 3 -13.07 5.35 17.22
C ILE A 3 -13.99 6.12 16.26
N MET A 4 -14.73 5.38 15.42
CA MET A 4 -15.71 5.96 14.49
C MET A 4 -16.85 6.67 15.22
N GLU A 5 -17.36 6.10 16.32
CA GLU A 5 -18.40 6.72 17.15
C GLU A 5 -17.88 7.99 17.85
N ALA A 6 -16.61 7.98 18.27
CA ALA A 6 -15.97 9.16 18.86
C ALA A 6 -15.79 10.29 17.84
N ILE A 7 -15.39 9.96 16.60
CA ILE A 7 -15.26 10.93 15.51
C ILE A 7 -16.63 11.52 15.14
N GLU A 8 -17.67 10.69 15.06
CA GLU A 8 -19.03 11.15 14.78
C GLU A 8 -19.57 12.07 15.89
N SER A 9 -19.32 11.74 17.16
CA SER A 9 -19.63 12.61 18.29
C SER A 9 -18.91 13.96 18.21
N LEU A 10 -17.62 13.96 17.86
CA LEU A 10 -16.84 15.19 17.67
C LEU A 10 -17.36 16.04 16.50
N LYS A 11 -17.77 15.41 15.39
CA LYS A 11 -18.39 16.12 14.26
C LYS A 11 -19.68 16.80 14.68
N ASN A 12 -20.56 16.09 15.37
CA ASN A 12 -21.82 16.64 15.88
C ASN A 12 -21.56 17.83 16.83
N ASN A 13 -20.56 17.73 17.70
CA ASN A 13 -20.17 18.83 18.59
C ASN A 13 -19.61 20.04 17.81
N ASN A 14 -18.87 19.81 16.72
CA ASN A 14 -18.37 20.89 15.86
C ASN A 14 -19.50 21.58 15.08
N GLU A 15 -20.46 20.83 14.56
CA GLU A 15 -21.67 21.40 13.93
C GLU A 15 -22.46 22.24 14.94
N LEU A 16 -22.61 21.76 16.18
CA LEU A 16 -23.21 22.53 17.28
C LEU A 16 -22.37 23.76 17.68
N CYS A 17 -21.03 23.73 17.57
CA CYS A 17 -20.19 24.93 17.75
C CYS A 17 -20.47 25.94 16.64
N LEU A 18 -20.74 25.49 15.41
CA LEU A 18 -21.06 26.34 14.25
C LEU A 18 -22.33 27.15 14.48
N ASP A 19 -23.36 26.53 15.06
CA ASP A 19 -24.66 27.16 15.35
C ASP A 19 -24.62 28.09 16.57
N ASN A 20 -23.72 27.85 17.52
CA ASN A 20 -23.62 28.57 18.80
C ASN A 20 -22.33 29.42 18.94
N CYS A 21 -21.62 29.71 17.84
CA CYS A 21 -20.33 30.36 17.90
C CYS A 21 -20.44 31.85 18.30
N GLU A 22 -20.20 32.17 19.57
CA GLU A 22 -20.05 33.55 20.08
C GLU A 22 -18.65 34.14 19.80
N GLY A 23 -17.85 33.52 18.93
CA GLY A 23 -16.57 34.06 18.46
C GLY A 23 -15.32 33.57 19.20
N GLU A 24 -15.43 32.62 20.14
CA GLU A 24 -14.27 32.07 20.87
C GLU A 24 -13.71 30.75 20.29
N CYS A 25 -14.45 30.02 19.44
CA CYS A 25 -14.03 28.73 18.85
C CYS A 25 -13.47 28.85 17.42
N GLY A 26 -12.35 29.55 17.23
CA GLY A 26 -11.58 29.53 15.96
C GLY A 26 -12.23 30.22 14.76
N SER A 27 -11.44 30.58 13.74
CA SER A 27 -11.92 31.35 12.58
C SER A 27 -12.91 30.54 11.72
N TYR A 28 -13.92 31.19 11.14
CA TYR A 28 -14.80 30.61 10.11
C TYR A 28 -14.41 31.16 8.73
N LYS A 29 -14.12 30.28 7.76
CA LYS A 29 -13.75 30.68 6.39
C LYS A 29 -14.28 29.67 5.38
N ASP A 30 -14.78 30.14 4.24
CA ASP A 30 -15.23 29.31 3.11
C ASP A 30 -16.24 28.20 3.49
N GLY A 31 -17.16 28.49 4.41
CA GLY A 31 -18.18 27.53 4.85
C GLY A 31 -17.73 26.56 5.94
N LYS A 32 -16.49 26.68 6.44
CA LYS A 32 -15.87 25.74 7.39
C LYS A 32 -15.45 26.42 8.68
N CYS A 33 -15.71 25.77 9.81
CA CYS A 33 -15.17 26.13 11.12
C CYS A 33 -13.74 25.59 11.26
N TYR A 34 -12.79 26.44 11.65
CA TYR A 34 -11.39 26.08 11.90
C TYR A 34 -11.09 25.99 13.40
N CYS A 35 -12.03 25.45 14.19
CA CYS A 35 -11.69 25.02 15.54
C CYS A 35 -10.65 23.88 15.45
N ALA A 36 -9.80 23.74 16.49
CA ALA A 36 -8.76 22.70 16.53
C ALA A 36 -9.34 21.30 16.29
N ASP A 37 -10.55 21.05 16.79
CA ASP A 37 -11.25 19.76 16.67
C ASP A 37 -11.67 19.46 15.22
N ALA A 38 -12.09 20.45 14.44
CA ALA A 38 -12.44 20.25 13.02
C ALA A 38 -11.21 19.84 12.19
N LEU A 39 -10.06 20.47 12.46
CA LEU A 39 -8.79 20.09 11.81
C LEU A 39 -8.36 18.67 12.19
N VAL A 40 -8.50 18.31 13.48
CA VAL A 40 -8.19 16.95 13.97
C VAL A 40 -9.10 15.91 13.33
N VAL A 41 -10.40 16.18 13.22
CA VAL A 41 -11.36 15.28 12.56
C VAL A 41 -10.99 15.07 11.09
N SER A 42 -10.76 16.14 10.33
CA SER A 42 -10.39 16.00 8.90
C SER A 42 -9.10 15.23 8.70
N ALA A 43 -8.06 15.48 9.52
CA ALA A 43 -6.82 14.73 9.45
C ALA A 43 -7.03 13.23 9.78
N LEU A 44 -7.85 12.92 10.79
CA LEU A 44 -8.18 11.54 11.14
C LEU A 44 -8.95 10.82 10.03
N GLU A 45 -9.87 11.49 9.35
CA GLU A 45 -10.59 10.93 8.20
C GLU A 45 -9.66 10.59 7.05
N GLU A 46 -8.71 11.47 6.72
CA GLU A 46 -7.68 11.20 5.71
C GLU A 46 -6.84 9.98 6.09
N TYR A 47 -6.43 9.86 7.36
CA TYR A 47 -5.70 8.68 7.84
C TYR A 47 -6.52 7.39 7.77
N ILE A 48 -7.82 7.44 8.13
CA ILE A 48 -8.71 6.28 8.05
C ILE A 48 -8.94 5.86 6.59
N ALA A 49 -9.02 6.82 5.67
CA ALA A 49 -9.19 6.55 4.25
C ALA A 49 -7.99 5.82 3.61
N ILE A 50 -6.79 5.94 4.18
CA ILE A 50 -5.60 5.17 3.76
C ILE A 50 -5.78 3.68 4.09
N GLY A 51 -6.52 3.36 5.14
CA GLY A 51 -6.72 2.02 5.67
C GLY A 51 -5.99 1.79 7.00
N THR A 52 -6.08 0.56 7.49
CA THR A 52 -5.45 0.15 8.75
C THR A 52 -3.95 -0.04 8.61
N VAL A 53 -3.23 0.05 9.73
CA VAL A 53 -1.80 -0.25 9.79
C VAL A 53 -1.51 -1.67 9.30
N GLU A 54 -2.39 -2.63 9.57
CA GLU A 54 -2.22 -4.01 9.11
C GLU A 54 -2.43 -4.15 7.61
N GLU A 55 -3.45 -3.51 7.02
CA GLU A 55 -3.61 -3.47 5.56
C GLU A 55 -2.40 -2.83 4.86
N CYS A 56 -1.88 -1.74 5.43
CA CYS A 56 -0.68 -1.08 4.93
C CYS A 56 0.57 -1.98 5.03
N ARG A 57 0.74 -2.68 6.16
CA ARG A 57 1.82 -3.66 6.35
C ARG A 57 1.71 -4.79 5.34
N GLU A 58 0.54 -5.38 5.18
CA GLU A 58 0.33 -6.45 4.21
C GLU A 58 0.59 -5.98 2.77
N ALA A 59 0.11 -4.80 2.38
CA ALA A 59 0.38 -4.24 1.06
C ALA A 59 1.88 -4.04 0.82
N ARG A 60 2.61 -3.54 1.83
CA ARG A 60 4.07 -3.41 1.77
C ARG A 60 4.76 -4.77 1.62
N GLU A 61 4.37 -5.77 2.41
CA GLU A 61 4.98 -7.10 2.35
C GLU A 61 4.70 -7.82 1.02
N ARG A 62 3.52 -7.60 0.41
CA ARG A 62 3.22 -8.09 -0.95
C ARG A 62 4.09 -7.44 -2.04
N GLN A 63 4.53 -6.20 -1.82
CA GLN A 63 5.39 -5.48 -2.76
C GLN A 63 6.89 -5.71 -2.53
N ARG A 64 7.29 -6.23 -1.37
CA ARG A 64 8.69 -6.60 -1.11
C ARG A 64 9.15 -7.62 -2.13
N GLY A 65 10.32 -7.41 -2.72
CA GLY A 65 10.91 -8.35 -3.68
C GLY A 65 11.02 -9.74 -3.08
N LYS A 66 10.59 -10.76 -3.82
CA LYS A 66 10.73 -12.16 -3.42
C LYS A 66 11.45 -12.93 -4.50
N LYS A 67 12.36 -13.80 -4.10
CA LYS A 67 13.13 -14.62 -5.04
C LYS A 67 12.19 -15.68 -5.64
N PRO A 68 11.99 -15.69 -6.96
CA PRO A 68 11.17 -16.73 -7.57
C PRO A 68 11.89 -18.07 -7.51
N GLU A 69 11.12 -19.15 -7.40
CA GLU A 69 11.65 -20.50 -7.34
C GLU A 69 12.10 -20.94 -8.72
N PHE A 70 13.30 -21.52 -8.85
CA PHE A 70 13.72 -22.14 -10.09
C PHE A 70 13.00 -23.49 -10.27
N GLU A 71 12.27 -23.65 -11.38
CA GLU A 71 11.56 -24.91 -11.67
C GLU A 71 12.50 -25.88 -12.41
N LEU A 72 13.01 -25.46 -13.56
CA LEU A 72 13.88 -26.27 -14.42
C LEU A 72 14.48 -25.45 -15.56
N ASN A 73 15.56 -25.99 -16.13
CA ASN A 73 16.13 -25.53 -17.38
C ASN A 73 15.42 -26.25 -18.55
N LEU A 74 14.87 -25.47 -19.49
CA LEU A 74 14.18 -25.97 -20.69
C LEU A 74 15.15 -26.22 -21.85
N SER A 75 16.26 -25.49 -21.90
CA SER A 75 17.37 -25.60 -22.86
C SER A 75 18.56 -24.74 -22.41
N ASP A 76 19.72 -24.88 -23.04
CA ASP A 76 20.92 -24.05 -22.78
C ASP A 76 20.68 -22.52 -22.86
N TYR A 77 19.55 -22.09 -23.42
CA TYR A 77 19.16 -20.69 -23.61
C TYR A 77 17.91 -20.27 -22.83
N THR A 78 17.29 -21.17 -22.06
CA THR A 78 15.99 -20.88 -21.45
C THR A 78 15.79 -21.61 -20.13
N SER A 79 15.47 -20.83 -19.11
CA SER A 79 15.13 -21.30 -17.77
C SER A 79 13.71 -20.92 -17.39
N ARG A 80 13.11 -21.70 -16.49
CA ARG A 80 11.77 -21.46 -15.99
C ARG A 80 11.78 -21.28 -14.48
N PHE A 81 11.10 -20.24 -14.03
CA PHE A 81 10.90 -19.89 -12.64
C PHE A 81 9.42 -19.85 -12.28
N VAL A 82 9.10 -19.93 -11.00
CA VAL A 82 7.73 -19.91 -10.46
C VAL A 82 7.63 -18.78 -9.44
N CYS A 83 6.66 -17.90 -9.63
CA CYS A 83 6.25 -16.93 -8.63
C CYS A 83 5.46 -17.63 -7.52
N GLU A 84 5.49 -17.14 -6.28
CA GLU A 84 4.68 -17.68 -5.16
C GLU A 84 3.19 -17.79 -5.48
N CYS A 85 2.65 -16.94 -6.37
CA CYS A 85 1.26 -17.05 -6.82
C CYS A 85 1.01 -18.22 -7.80
N GLY A 86 2.02 -19.05 -8.10
CA GLY A 86 1.98 -20.16 -9.05
C GLY A 86 2.22 -19.77 -10.51
N LYS A 87 2.37 -18.48 -10.83
CA LYS A 87 2.63 -18.03 -12.20
C LYS A 87 4.05 -18.43 -12.63
N ARG A 88 4.15 -19.18 -13.73
CA ARG A 88 5.43 -19.51 -14.37
C ARG A 88 5.97 -18.34 -15.20
N VAL A 89 7.27 -18.09 -15.06
CA VAL A 89 8.04 -17.09 -15.79
C VAL A 89 9.13 -17.82 -16.56
N ILE A 90 9.19 -17.61 -17.88
CA ILE A 90 10.22 -18.17 -18.74
C ILE A 90 11.21 -17.06 -19.07
N VAL A 91 12.47 -17.30 -18.76
CA VAL A 91 13.56 -16.35 -18.94
C VAL A 91 14.51 -16.90 -19.99
N LYS A 92 14.91 -16.06 -20.94
CA LYS A 92 15.96 -16.37 -21.91
C LYS A 92 17.30 -15.87 -21.38
N HIS A 93 18.37 -16.60 -21.67
CA HIS A 93 19.74 -16.26 -21.32
C HIS A 93 20.69 -16.78 -22.39
N ASP A 94 21.95 -16.34 -22.33
CA ASP A 94 22.99 -16.80 -23.23
C ASP A 94 23.37 -18.26 -22.95
N SER A 95 23.93 -18.94 -23.97
CA SER A 95 24.36 -20.34 -23.86
C SER A 95 25.39 -20.51 -22.76
N GLY A 96 25.15 -21.47 -21.86
CA GLY A 96 26.08 -21.79 -20.77
C GLY A 96 26.06 -20.78 -19.62
N VAL A 97 25.11 -19.84 -19.60
CA VAL A 97 24.89 -18.90 -18.51
C VAL A 97 23.55 -19.20 -17.86
N MET A 98 23.50 -19.37 -16.54
CA MET A 98 22.26 -19.61 -15.79
C MET A 98 21.88 -18.33 -15.03
N ASP A 99 21.68 -17.23 -15.75
CA ASP A 99 21.33 -15.93 -15.15
C ASP A 99 19.91 -15.47 -15.53
N ASN A 100 19.53 -14.32 -14.97
CA ASN A 100 18.23 -13.70 -15.11
C ASN A 100 18.24 -12.45 -16.03
N HIS A 101 19.21 -12.32 -16.96
CA HIS A 101 19.47 -11.10 -17.75
C HIS A 101 18.23 -10.43 -18.36
N TYR A 102 17.26 -11.21 -18.83
CA TYR A 102 16.05 -10.72 -19.48
C TYR A 102 14.76 -11.03 -18.69
N ALA A 103 14.88 -11.32 -17.40
CA ALA A 103 13.74 -11.62 -16.56
C ALA A 103 12.91 -10.35 -16.26
N PRO A 104 11.57 -10.44 -16.24
CA PRO A 104 10.74 -9.31 -15.81
C PRO A 104 11.00 -9.00 -14.33
N ASN A 105 10.88 -7.74 -13.94
CA ASN A 105 11.01 -7.34 -12.52
C ASN A 105 9.76 -7.64 -11.68
N TYR A 106 8.62 -7.92 -12.33
CA TYR A 106 7.34 -8.12 -11.65
C TYR A 106 6.57 -9.28 -12.27
N CYS A 107 5.83 -10.00 -11.43
CA CYS A 107 4.89 -11.02 -11.87
C CYS A 107 3.70 -10.37 -12.58
N SER A 108 3.43 -10.78 -13.82
CA SER A 108 2.29 -10.26 -14.61
C SER A 108 0.92 -10.70 -14.09
N ASN A 109 0.86 -11.64 -13.14
CA ASN A 109 -0.38 -12.11 -12.56
C ASN A 109 -0.73 -11.42 -11.22
N CYS A 110 0.22 -11.36 -10.29
CA CYS A 110 -0.03 -10.83 -8.94
C CYS A 110 0.70 -9.52 -8.63
N GLY A 111 1.53 -8.99 -9.53
CA GLY A 111 2.30 -7.76 -9.31
C GLY A 111 3.47 -7.90 -8.32
N GLN A 112 3.72 -9.10 -7.77
CA GLN A 112 4.88 -9.38 -6.91
C GLN A 112 6.17 -8.97 -7.61
N ARG A 113 6.98 -8.13 -6.96
CA ARG A 113 8.33 -7.81 -7.42
C ARG A 113 9.22 -9.05 -7.27
N PHE A 114 9.97 -9.39 -8.31
CA PHE A 114 10.97 -10.44 -8.22
C PHE A 114 12.27 -9.88 -7.64
N ASP A 115 12.82 -10.60 -6.67
CA ASP A 115 14.18 -10.39 -6.19
C ASP A 115 15.12 -11.30 -6.98
N TRP A 116 15.88 -10.68 -7.87
CA TRP A 116 16.83 -11.31 -8.76
C TRP A 116 18.27 -11.20 -8.25
N SER A 117 18.47 -10.62 -7.07
CA SER A 117 19.79 -10.54 -6.47
C SER A 117 20.32 -11.94 -6.13
N ASP A 118 21.59 -12.16 -6.41
CA ASP A 118 22.31 -13.27 -5.82
C ASP A 118 22.56 -12.93 -4.35
N THR A 119 22.20 -13.85 -3.47
CA THR A 119 22.56 -13.75 -2.05
C THR A 119 24.06 -14.00 -1.96
N ASP A 120 24.83 -12.97 -1.57
CA ASP A 120 26.23 -13.10 -1.15
C ASP A 120 26.40 -14.11 -0.01
#